data_AF-A0A382QDF1-F1
#
_entry.id   AF-A0A382QDF1-F1
#
_cell.length_a   1.000
_cell.length_b   1.000
_cell.length_c   1.000
_cell.angle_alpha   90.00
_cell.angle_beta   90.00
_cell.angle_gamma   90.00
#
_symmetry.space_group_name_H-M   'P 1'
#
loop_
_entity.id
_entity.type
_entity.pdbx_description
1 polymer ?
#
loop_
_entity_poly.entity_id
_entity_poly.type
_entity_poly.pdbx_seq_one_letter_code
_entity_poly.pdbx_strand_id
1 'polypeptide(L)'
;MRLYWSILFGFMLISAWSGSAAPIKKSTGLIQQRNGQTNIKASLKRVETQLNGIIAEYGRNRLEGDDLNALKRFQGMLSKLTDEEITKILKQLEDSNLLKGDKTKDSALLAFDTQKNVITELNTIYLEWQQEQIFRELSDRFMKLSNVQRINMRQAVKTVQTHNQIIPTNPSEEYKIDIRIQELDQTGISDEADALIKKLEALNKKLSRYIEPRPSLAIKIINTDLKPAIQGSVKDIQDYNLSNAALKERTSYIAMINIARILAPKRDDEEVIRQALRDVEQSIKEQQEILDDTNALDEVENPNP
;
A
#
# COMPACT_ATOMS: atom_id res chain seq x y z
N MET A 1 13.01 -10.67 -20.90
CA MET A 1 11.78 -9.99 -21.38
C MET A 1 11.01 -9.51 -20.17
N ARG A 2 10.94 -8.19 -19.98
CA ARG A 2 10.15 -7.52 -18.92
C ARG A 2 8.91 -6.93 -19.59
N LEU A 3 7.72 -7.20 -19.06
CA LEU A 3 6.50 -6.45 -19.41
C LEU A 3 6.11 -5.60 -18.20
N TYR A 4 6.16 -4.28 -18.38
CA TYR A 4 5.51 -3.29 -17.53
C TYR A 4 4.06 -3.15 -17.99
N TRP A 5 3.10 -3.20 -17.06
CA TRP A 5 1.73 -2.75 -17.30
C TRP A 5 1.51 -1.45 -16.54
N SER A 6 1.31 -0.38 -17.31
CA SER A 6 0.70 0.87 -16.87
C SER A 6 -0.71 0.89 -17.44
N ILE A 7 -1.73 0.93 -16.58
CA ILE A 7 -3.10 1.22 -17.02
C ILE A 7 -3.54 2.51 -16.35
N LEU A 8 -3.45 3.58 -17.14
CA LEU A 8 -4.36 4.72 -17.10
C LEU A 8 -5.72 4.22 -17.61
N PHE A 9 -6.80 4.45 -16.87
CA PHE A 9 -8.11 4.53 -17.49
C PHE A 9 -8.90 5.69 -16.90
N GLY A 10 -9.05 6.71 -17.75
CA GLY A 10 -9.96 7.82 -17.54
C GLY A 10 -11.38 7.40 -17.89
N PHE A 11 -12.31 7.97 -17.14
CA PHE A 11 -13.74 7.94 -17.39
C PHE A 11 -14.08 8.57 -18.76
N MET A 12 -14.83 7.85 -19.59
CA MET A 12 -15.77 8.46 -20.53
C MET A 12 -17.11 7.75 -20.41
N LEU A 13 -18.07 8.44 -19.79
CA LEU A 13 -19.50 8.15 -19.82
C LEU A 13 -20.07 8.71 -21.13
N ILE A 14 -20.70 7.87 -21.94
CA ILE A 14 -21.74 8.31 -22.88
C ILE A 14 -22.93 7.36 -22.74
N SER A 15 -24.01 7.91 -22.21
CA SER A 15 -25.33 7.29 -22.13
C SER A 15 -26.09 7.47 -23.44
N ALA A 16 -26.81 6.44 -23.88
CA ALA A 16 -28.01 6.60 -24.70
C ALA A 16 -29.01 5.49 -24.35
N TRP A 17 -30.04 5.87 -23.60
CA TRP A 17 -31.21 5.04 -23.29
C TRP A 17 -32.19 5.00 -24.46
N SER A 18 -32.97 3.92 -24.56
CA SER A 18 -34.36 3.94 -25.04
C SER A 18 -35.08 2.65 -24.62
N GLY A 19 -36.14 2.74 -23.81
CA GLY A 19 -37.11 1.64 -23.70
C GLY A 19 -37.92 1.50 -22.40
N SER A 20 -38.94 2.33 -22.23
CA SER A 20 -40.21 2.09 -21.49
C SER A 20 -40.16 1.64 -20.01
N ALA A 21 -40.39 2.59 -19.10
CA ALA A 21 -40.54 2.35 -17.67
C ALA A 21 -41.95 1.82 -17.30
N ALA A 22 -42.00 0.61 -16.75
CA ALA A 22 -43.09 0.16 -15.89
C ALA A 22 -42.89 0.75 -14.48
N PRO A 23 -43.95 0.95 -13.66
CA PRO A 23 -43.79 1.49 -12.31
C PRO A 23 -43.02 0.50 -11.45
N ILE A 24 -41.75 0.80 -11.16
CA ILE A 24 -40.92 0.03 -10.25
C ILE A 24 -41.55 0.16 -8.87
N LYS A 25 -42.03 -0.96 -8.32
CA LYS A 25 -42.56 -1.02 -6.95
C LYS A 25 -41.46 -0.60 -5.97
N LYS A 26 -41.63 0.56 -5.31
CA LYS A 26 -40.71 1.09 -4.27
C LYS A 26 -40.30 0.05 -3.21
N SER A 27 -41.21 -0.86 -2.84
CA SER A 27 -40.93 -1.91 -1.85
C SER A 27 -39.84 -2.88 -2.32
N THR A 28 -39.71 -3.11 -3.63
CA THR A 28 -38.72 -4.04 -4.18
C THR A 28 -37.31 -3.44 -4.12
N GLY A 29 -37.18 -2.12 -4.35
CA GLY A 29 -35.90 -1.40 -4.26
C GLY A 29 -35.34 -1.32 -2.83
N LEU A 30 -36.17 -0.95 -1.85
CA LEU A 30 -35.75 -0.88 -0.44
C LEU A 30 -35.35 -2.25 0.13
N ILE A 31 -36.05 -3.32 -0.27
CA ILE A 31 -35.68 -4.69 0.13
C ILE A 31 -34.34 -5.09 -0.49
N GLN A 32 -34.10 -4.76 -1.77
CA GLN A 32 -32.82 -5.01 -2.44
C GLN A 32 -31.67 -4.26 -1.76
N GLN A 33 -31.86 -2.99 -1.40
CA GLN A 33 -30.88 -2.20 -0.65
C GLN A 33 -30.58 -2.81 0.72
N ARG A 34 -31.60 -3.22 1.47
CA ARG A 34 -31.42 -3.88 2.78
C ARG A 34 -30.63 -5.17 2.65
N ASN A 35 -30.92 -5.97 1.63
CA ASN A 35 -30.20 -7.21 1.36
C ASN A 35 -28.74 -6.93 0.99
N GLY A 36 -28.49 -5.93 0.13
CA GLY A 36 -27.14 -5.49 -0.21
C GLY A 36 -26.34 -5.03 1.02
N GLN A 37 -26.92 -4.18 1.86
CA GLN A 37 -26.30 -3.71 3.12
C GLN A 37 -26.03 -4.87 4.10
N THR A 38 -26.90 -5.87 4.14
CA THR A 38 -26.69 -7.08 4.95
C THR A 38 -25.50 -7.90 4.45
N ASN A 39 -25.36 -8.04 3.13
CA ASN A 39 -24.22 -8.73 2.52
C ASN A 39 -22.90 -8.00 2.76
N ILE A 40 -22.87 -6.67 2.60
CA ILE A 40 -21.69 -5.84 2.87
C ILE A 40 -21.30 -5.96 4.35
N LYS A 41 -22.25 -5.86 5.28
CA LYS A 41 -21.99 -6.08 6.71
C LYS A 41 -21.36 -7.45 6.97
N ALA A 42 -21.87 -8.50 6.35
CA ALA A 42 -21.33 -9.84 6.51
C ALA A 42 -19.92 -9.98 5.93
N SER A 43 -19.64 -9.38 4.77
CA SER A 43 -18.31 -9.35 4.15
C SER A 43 -17.29 -8.63 5.02
N LEU A 44 -17.61 -7.44 5.51
CA LEU A 44 -16.72 -6.68 6.38
C LEU A 44 -16.48 -7.36 7.73
N LYS A 45 -17.47 -8.07 8.30
CA LYS A 45 -17.25 -8.90 9.51
C LYS A 45 -16.31 -10.07 9.28
N ARG A 46 -16.29 -10.66 8.07
CA ARG A 46 -15.29 -11.69 7.74
C ARG A 46 -13.88 -11.10 7.72
N VAL A 47 -13.71 -9.92 7.12
CA VAL A 47 -12.43 -9.19 7.13
C VAL A 47 -11.99 -8.86 8.56
N GLU A 48 -12.91 -8.35 9.39
CA GLU A 48 -12.62 -8.07 10.80
C GLU A 48 -12.18 -9.34 11.56
N THR A 49 -12.83 -10.48 11.31
CA THR A 49 -12.48 -11.76 11.95
C THR A 49 -11.08 -12.22 11.54
N GLN A 50 -10.72 -12.10 10.25
CA GLN A 50 -9.38 -12.41 9.77
C GLN A 50 -8.33 -11.50 10.42
N LEU A 51 -8.63 -10.20 10.50
CA LEU A 51 -7.77 -9.20 11.12
C LEU A 51 -7.59 -9.46 12.63
N ASN A 52 -8.64 -9.87 13.34
CA ASN A 52 -8.57 -10.28 14.74
C ASN A 52 -7.66 -11.51 14.93
N GLY A 53 -7.71 -12.47 14.01
CA GLY A 53 -6.79 -13.61 13.99
C GLY A 53 -5.33 -13.18 13.91
N ILE A 54 -5.03 -12.28 12.96
CA ILE A 54 -3.69 -11.68 12.77
C ILE A 54 -3.25 -10.94 14.04
N ILE A 55 -4.07 -10.02 14.56
CA ILE A 55 -3.77 -9.25 15.78
C ILE A 55 -3.47 -10.18 16.97
N ALA A 56 -4.22 -11.28 17.10
CA ALA A 56 -3.99 -12.28 18.15
C ALA A 56 -2.66 -13.03 17.96
N GLU A 57 -2.27 -13.34 16.73
CA GLU A 57 -0.96 -13.94 16.42
C GLU A 57 0.20 -13.00 16.78
N TYR A 58 0.07 -11.70 16.47
CA TYR A 58 1.03 -10.68 16.87
C TYR A 58 1.18 -10.64 18.40
N GLY A 59 0.07 -10.66 19.14
CA GLY A 59 0.08 -10.71 20.60
C GLY A 59 0.77 -11.97 21.15
N ARG A 60 0.49 -13.14 20.58
CA ARG A 60 1.11 -14.43 20.97
C ARG A 60 2.62 -14.43 20.74
N ASN A 61 3.07 -13.81 19.65
CA ASN A 61 4.47 -13.75 19.27
C ASN A 61 5.24 -12.59 19.92
N ARG A 62 4.60 -11.82 20.82
CA ARG A 62 5.16 -10.59 21.44
C ARG A 62 5.70 -9.60 20.39
N LEU A 63 5.03 -9.57 19.24
CA LEU A 63 5.36 -8.66 18.15
C LEU A 63 4.61 -7.34 18.39
N GLU A 64 5.27 -6.42 19.09
CA GLU A 64 4.76 -5.06 19.35
C GLU A 64 5.29 -4.06 18.32
N GLY A 65 4.52 -3.01 18.01
CA GLY A 65 4.96 -1.90 17.15
C GLY A 65 3.83 -1.16 16.44
N ASP A 66 4.22 -0.20 15.61
CA ASP A 66 3.30 0.68 14.87
C ASP A 66 2.34 -0.09 13.96
N ASP A 67 2.75 -1.25 13.42
CA ASP A 67 1.90 -2.14 12.65
C ASP A 67 0.75 -2.75 13.44
N LEU A 68 1.02 -3.24 14.65
CA LEU A 68 -0.05 -3.78 15.51
C LEU A 68 -1.03 -2.67 15.87
N ASN A 69 -0.53 -1.45 16.05
CA ASN A 69 -1.36 -0.27 16.27
C ASN A 69 -2.18 0.08 15.01
N ALA A 70 -1.58 -0.03 13.81
CA ALA A 70 -2.25 0.17 12.54
C ALA A 70 -3.34 -0.89 12.33
N LEU A 71 -3.03 -2.18 12.51
CA LEU A 71 -3.99 -3.30 12.45
C LEU A 71 -5.14 -3.11 13.44
N LYS A 72 -4.87 -2.72 14.68
CA LYS A 72 -5.91 -2.40 15.68
C LYS A 72 -6.72 -1.18 15.29
N ARG A 73 -6.11 -0.16 14.68
CA ARG A 73 -6.82 1.00 14.15
C ARG A 73 -7.74 0.59 13.00
N PHE A 74 -7.27 -0.23 12.07
CA PHE A 74 -8.12 -0.79 10.99
C PHE A 74 -9.25 -1.63 11.54
N GLN A 75 -8.98 -2.46 12.54
CA GLN A 75 -9.98 -3.27 13.22
C GLN A 75 -11.04 -2.39 13.90
N GLY A 76 -10.61 -1.33 14.59
CA GLY A 76 -11.52 -0.35 15.19
C GLY A 76 -12.38 0.38 14.15
N MET A 77 -11.79 0.79 13.02
CA MET A 77 -12.54 1.42 11.92
C MET A 77 -13.54 0.46 11.29
N LEU A 78 -13.16 -0.79 11.03
CA LEU A 78 -14.08 -1.81 10.51
C LEU A 78 -15.20 -2.17 11.50
N SER A 79 -14.88 -2.30 12.78
CA SER A 79 -15.87 -2.57 13.83
C SER A 79 -16.88 -1.42 13.93
N LYS A 80 -16.42 -0.17 14.00
CA LYS A 80 -17.30 1.02 13.96
C LYS A 80 -18.20 1.01 12.73
N LEU A 81 -17.62 0.79 11.55
CA LEU A 81 -18.36 0.79 10.29
C LEU A 81 -19.47 -0.27 10.26
N THR A 82 -19.17 -1.48 10.74
CA THR A 82 -20.10 -2.62 10.70
C THR A 82 -21.14 -2.61 11.82
N ASP A 83 -20.73 -2.29 13.04
CA ASP A 83 -21.58 -2.37 14.22
C ASP A 83 -22.40 -1.10 14.43
N GLU A 84 -21.90 0.07 14.00
CA GLU A 84 -22.61 1.34 14.13
C GLU A 84 -23.22 1.79 12.79
N GLU A 85 -22.39 2.13 11.80
CA GLU A 85 -22.85 2.85 10.60
C GLU A 85 -23.76 1.97 9.71
N ILE A 86 -23.36 0.75 9.38
CA ILE A 86 -24.20 -0.15 8.57
C ILE A 86 -25.45 -0.62 9.36
N THR A 87 -25.33 -0.82 10.67
CA THR A 87 -26.51 -1.13 11.51
C THR A 87 -27.52 0.02 11.48
N LYS A 88 -27.05 1.26 11.52
CA LYS A 88 -27.88 2.46 11.43
C LYS A 88 -28.57 2.55 10.07
N ILE A 89 -27.86 2.29 8.96
CA ILE A 89 -28.45 2.22 7.61
C ILE A 89 -29.55 1.15 7.57
N LEU A 90 -29.29 -0.06 8.06
CA LEU A 90 -30.28 -1.14 8.07
C LEU A 90 -31.55 -0.76 8.84
N LYS A 91 -31.40 -0.06 9.97
CA LYS A 91 -32.52 0.47 10.76
C LYS A 91 -33.27 1.57 10.01
N GLN A 92 -32.56 2.52 9.41
CA GLN A 92 -33.17 3.60 8.62
C GLN A 92 -33.92 3.07 7.39
N LEU A 93 -33.43 2.02 6.74
CA LEU A 93 -34.13 1.32 5.66
C LEU A 93 -35.37 0.57 6.17
N GLU A 94 -35.31 -0.01 7.38
CA GLU A 94 -36.47 -0.62 8.04
C GLU A 94 -37.57 0.40 8.33
N ASP A 95 -37.18 1.49 8.97
CA ASP A 95 -38.09 2.58 9.35
C ASP A 95 -38.72 3.18 8.08
N SER A 96 -37.97 3.35 7.00
CA SER A 96 -38.49 3.81 5.70
C SER A 96 -39.56 2.87 5.13
N ASN A 97 -39.41 1.55 5.31
CA ASN A 97 -40.38 0.57 4.83
C ASN A 97 -41.66 0.50 5.69
N LEU A 98 -41.56 0.88 6.97
CA LEU A 98 -42.67 0.86 7.94
C LEU A 98 -43.46 2.18 7.99
N LEU A 99 -42.80 3.29 7.70
CA LEU A 99 -43.37 4.64 7.75
C LEU A 99 -44.20 4.95 6.49
N LYS A 100 -45.09 5.95 6.58
CA LYS A 100 -45.87 6.48 5.46
C LYS A 100 -45.69 8.00 5.36
N GLY A 101 -45.66 8.54 4.13
CA GLY A 101 -45.58 9.98 3.88
C GLY A 101 -44.17 10.55 4.03
N ASP A 102 -44.05 11.82 4.44
CA ASP A 102 -42.75 12.53 4.51
C ASP A 102 -41.72 11.85 5.42
N LYS A 103 -42.16 11.16 6.47
CA LYS A 103 -41.26 10.43 7.38
C LYS A 103 -40.51 9.29 6.69
N THR A 104 -41.07 8.71 5.63
CA THR A 104 -40.41 7.72 4.79
C THR A 104 -39.26 8.35 4.00
N LYS A 105 -39.46 9.56 3.48
CA LYS A 105 -38.46 10.28 2.69
C LYS A 105 -37.29 10.74 3.55
N ASP A 106 -37.56 11.25 4.75
CA ASP A 106 -36.52 11.67 5.69
C ASP A 106 -35.64 10.49 6.12
N SER A 107 -36.25 9.34 6.42
CA SER A 107 -35.52 8.14 6.84
C SER A 107 -34.70 7.54 5.69
N ALA A 108 -35.22 7.60 4.46
CA ALA A 108 -34.49 7.20 3.27
C ALA A 108 -33.27 8.11 3.09
N LEU A 109 -33.45 9.44 2.97
CA LEU A 109 -32.39 10.46 2.83
C LEU A 109 -31.25 10.29 3.85
N LEU A 110 -31.60 10.07 5.12
CA LEU A 110 -30.61 9.83 6.17
C LEU A 110 -29.80 8.52 5.96
N ALA A 111 -30.41 7.49 5.39
CA ALA A 111 -29.69 6.27 5.00
C ALA A 111 -28.70 6.57 3.87
N PHE A 112 -29.07 7.37 2.85
CA PHE A 112 -28.15 7.75 1.77
C PHE A 112 -26.93 8.51 2.27
N ASP A 113 -27.11 9.51 3.12
CA ASP A 113 -25.99 10.28 3.67
C ASP A 113 -25.06 9.40 4.49
N THR A 114 -25.63 8.46 5.25
CA THR A 114 -24.84 7.48 6.01
C THR A 114 -24.08 6.53 5.07
N GLN A 115 -24.66 6.11 3.95
CA GLN A 115 -24.00 5.29 2.93
C GLN A 115 -22.80 5.99 2.28
N LYS A 116 -22.88 7.30 1.99
CA LYS A 116 -21.75 8.09 1.46
C LYS A 116 -20.58 8.17 2.45
N ASN A 117 -20.89 8.31 3.74
CA ASN A 117 -19.89 8.29 4.79
C ASN A 117 -19.21 6.91 4.87
N VAL A 118 -19.96 5.81 4.76
CA VAL A 118 -19.43 4.44 4.72
C VAL A 118 -18.43 4.26 3.57
N ILE A 119 -18.74 4.74 2.36
CA ILE A 119 -17.81 4.69 1.21
C ILE A 119 -16.52 5.45 1.51
N THR A 120 -16.63 6.62 2.14
CA THR A 120 -15.47 7.47 2.48
C THR A 120 -14.57 6.79 3.52
N GLU A 121 -15.16 6.18 4.55
CA GLU A 121 -14.42 5.43 5.57
C GLU A 121 -13.75 4.18 4.98
N LEU A 122 -14.44 3.41 4.13
CA LEU A 122 -13.86 2.25 3.43
C LEU A 122 -12.68 2.64 2.53
N ASN A 123 -12.81 3.73 1.76
CA ASN A 123 -11.71 4.25 0.96
C ASN A 123 -10.52 4.68 1.82
N THR A 124 -10.78 5.28 2.98
CA THR A 124 -9.71 5.65 3.93
C THR A 124 -8.97 4.43 4.45
N ILE A 125 -9.71 3.39 4.87
CA ILE A 125 -9.15 2.11 5.31
C ILE A 125 -8.28 1.49 4.20
N TYR A 126 -8.80 1.46 2.97
CA TYR A 126 -8.09 0.90 1.82
C TYR A 126 -6.78 1.65 1.53
N LEU A 127 -6.81 2.97 1.52
CA LEU A 127 -5.65 3.81 1.19
C LEU A 127 -4.57 3.76 2.28
N GLU A 128 -4.96 3.87 3.56
CA GLU A 128 -4.04 3.71 4.68
C GLU A 128 -3.39 2.31 4.65
N TRP A 129 -4.14 1.27 4.28
CA TRP A 129 -3.58 -0.07 4.15
C TRP A 129 -2.61 -0.24 2.97
N GLN A 130 -2.96 0.29 1.80
CA GLN A 130 -2.07 0.27 0.64
C GLN A 130 -0.73 0.96 0.94
N GLN A 131 -0.76 2.03 1.72
CA GLN A 131 0.44 2.72 2.17
C GLN A 131 1.36 1.79 2.98
N GLU A 132 0.82 1.03 3.95
CA GLU A 132 1.61 0.05 4.72
C GLU A 132 2.21 -1.05 3.84
N GLN A 133 1.49 -1.49 2.79
CA GLN A 133 2.03 -2.45 1.82
C GLN A 133 3.21 -1.89 1.03
N ILE A 134 3.13 -0.62 0.62
CA ILE A 134 4.24 0.05 -0.07
C ILE A 134 5.48 0.11 0.84
N PHE A 135 5.29 0.39 2.13
CA PHE A 135 6.38 0.38 3.11
C PHE A 135 7.01 -1.01 3.26
N ARG A 136 6.20 -2.07 3.31
CA ARG A 136 6.66 -3.46 3.35
C ARG A 136 7.54 -3.80 2.16
N GLU A 137 7.02 -3.53 0.95
CA GLU A 137 7.73 -3.82 -0.27
C GLU A 137 9.07 -3.07 -0.33
N LEU A 138 9.08 -1.77 0.01
CA LEU A 138 10.31 -0.99 0.03
C LEU A 138 11.31 -1.52 1.05
N SER A 139 10.86 -1.82 2.28
CA SER A 139 11.70 -2.44 3.31
C SER A 139 12.35 -3.72 2.83
N ASP A 140 11.56 -4.65 2.31
CA ASP A 140 12.05 -5.95 1.86
C ASP A 140 13.03 -5.83 0.71
N ARG A 141 12.77 -4.91 -0.23
CA ARG A 141 13.66 -4.67 -1.35
C ARG A 141 14.98 -4.01 -0.92
N PHE A 142 14.96 -3.03 -0.02
CA PHE A 142 16.19 -2.50 0.56
C PHE A 142 16.97 -3.55 1.36
N MET A 143 16.27 -4.43 2.09
CA MET A 143 16.92 -5.53 2.82
C MET A 143 17.57 -6.54 1.86
N LYS A 144 16.88 -6.92 0.78
CA LYS A 144 17.44 -7.78 -0.27
C LYS A 144 18.66 -7.13 -0.93
N LEU A 145 18.55 -5.86 -1.30
CA LEU A 145 19.63 -5.10 -1.91
C LEU A 145 20.85 -4.99 -0.98
N SER A 146 20.63 -4.83 0.33
CA SER A 146 21.70 -4.85 1.33
C SER A 146 22.49 -6.17 1.30
N ASN A 147 21.80 -7.30 1.13
CA ASN A 147 22.47 -8.60 1.05
C ASN A 147 23.31 -8.74 -0.22
N VAL A 148 22.81 -8.23 -1.35
CA VAL A 148 23.57 -8.16 -2.61
C VAL A 148 24.79 -7.26 -2.45
N GLN A 149 24.63 -6.07 -1.88
CA GLN A 149 25.73 -5.14 -1.60
C GLN A 149 26.79 -5.75 -0.69
N ARG A 150 26.39 -6.55 0.32
CA ARG A 150 27.31 -7.26 1.21
C ARG A 150 28.12 -8.33 0.46
N ILE A 151 27.51 -9.02 -0.50
CA ILE A 151 28.20 -10.02 -1.33
C ILE A 151 29.22 -9.29 -2.21
N ASN A 152 28.81 -8.22 -2.88
CA ASN A 152 29.69 -7.40 -3.72
C ASN A 152 30.90 -6.87 -2.93
N MET A 153 30.66 -6.35 -1.72
CA MET A 153 31.71 -5.90 -0.80
C MET A 153 32.71 -6.99 -0.43
N ARG A 154 32.23 -8.20 -0.15
CA ARG A 154 33.12 -9.33 0.17
C ARG A 154 33.99 -9.71 -1.04
N GLN A 155 33.44 -9.60 -2.24
CA GLN A 155 34.19 -9.86 -3.46
C GLN A 155 35.28 -8.80 -3.69
N ALA A 156 34.98 -7.51 -3.54
CA ALA A 156 35.99 -6.45 -3.59
C ALA A 156 37.13 -6.70 -2.59
N VAL A 157 36.81 -7.01 -1.33
CA VAL A 157 37.82 -7.32 -0.30
C VAL A 157 38.68 -8.52 -0.70
N LYS A 158 38.06 -9.58 -1.25
CA LYS A 158 38.78 -10.77 -1.70
C LYS A 158 39.74 -10.43 -2.85
N THR A 159 39.28 -9.70 -3.86
CA THR A 159 40.12 -9.27 -4.99
C THR A 159 41.29 -8.41 -4.52
N VAL A 160 41.07 -7.49 -3.58
CA VAL A 160 42.14 -6.69 -2.95
C VAL A 160 43.18 -7.57 -2.27
N GLN A 161 42.75 -8.59 -1.52
CA GLN A 161 43.64 -9.52 -0.83
C GLN A 161 44.46 -10.37 -1.80
N THR A 162 43.84 -10.87 -2.87
CA THR A 162 44.53 -11.65 -3.92
C THR A 162 45.61 -10.85 -4.64
N HIS A 163 45.46 -9.53 -4.73
CA HIS A 163 46.37 -8.64 -5.46
C HIS A 163 47.28 -7.82 -4.52
N ASN A 164 47.63 -8.36 -3.35
CA ASN A 164 48.56 -7.77 -2.38
C ASN A 164 48.17 -6.37 -1.85
N GLN A 165 46.88 -5.99 -1.93
CA GLN A 165 46.35 -4.73 -1.42
C GLN A 165 46.97 -3.45 -2.04
N ILE A 166 47.68 -3.59 -3.16
CA ILE A 166 48.31 -2.49 -3.88
C ILE A 166 47.46 -2.17 -5.11
N ILE A 167 47.21 -0.88 -5.35
CA ILE A 167 46.59 -0.43 -6.60
C ILE A 167 47.60 -0.67 -7.73
N PRO A 168 47.33 -1.56 -8.70
CA PRO A 168 48.31 -1.91 -9.71
C PRO A 168 48.57 -0.75 -10.67
N THR A 169 49.84 -0.44 -10.93
CA THR A 169 50.22 0.54 -11.96
C THR A 169 50.05 -0.03 -13.37
N ASN A 170 50.20 -1.34 -13.53
CA ASN A 170 49.88 -2.08 -14.76
C ASN A 170 49.05 -3.33 -14.38
N PRO A 171 47.71 -3.20 -14.29
CA PRO A 171 46.86 -4.29 -13.85
C PRO A 171 46.88 -5.47 -14.83
N SER A 172 46.97 -6.69 -14.30
CA SER A 172 46.83 -7.93 -15.09
C SER A 172 45.43 -8.00 -15.73
N GLU A 173 45.30 -8.79 -16.81
CA GLU A 173 43.98 -9.01 -17.43
C GLU A 173 42.99 -9.67 -16.46
N GLU A 174 43.47 -10.57 -15.60
CA GLU A 174 42.66 -11.17 -14.53
C GLU A 174 42.12 -10.11 -13.56
N TYR A 175 42.96 -9.17 -13.11
CA TYR A 175 42.52 -8.08 -12.23
C TYR A 175 41.51 -7.16 -12.94
N LYS A 176 41.71 -6.85 -14.22
CA LYS A 176 40.75 -6.04 -15.00
C LYS A 176 39.40 -6.73 -15.12
N ILE A 177 39.38 -8.06 -15.30
CA ILE A 177 38.14 -8.85 -15.34
C ILE A 177 37.42 -8.78 -13.98
N ASP A 178 38.14 -9.00 -12.88
CA ASP A 178 37.56 -8.91 -11.52
C ASP A 178 36.97 -7.52 -11.25
N ILE A 179 37.68 -6.45 -11.62
CA ILE A 179 37.22 -5.07 -11.51
C ILE A 179 35.96 -4.86 -12.35
N ARG A 180 35.93 -5.38 -13.57
CA ARG A 180 34.78 -5.22 -14.46
C ARG A 180 33.55 -5.94 -13.90
N ILE A 181 33.70 -7.10 -13.28
CA ILE A 181 32.62 -7.81 -12.59
C ILE A 181 32.10 -6.95 -11.42
N GLN A 182 33.00 -6.44 -10.58
CA GLN A 182 32.64 -5.57 -9.45
C GLN A 182 31.90 -4.30 -9.92
N GLU A 183 32.33 -3.69 -11.03
CA GLU A 183 31.70 -2.50 -11.61
C GLU A 183 30.29 -2.80 -12.09
N LEU A 184 30.07 -3.94 -12.77
CA LEU A 184 28.75 -4.36 -13.25
C LEU A 184 27.79 -4.62 -12.10
N ASP A 185 28.25 -5.33 -11.07
CA ASP A 185 27.45 -5.63 -9.88
C ASP A 185 27.11 -4.35 -9.12
N GLN A 186 28.08 -3.45 -8.91
CA GLN A 186 27.86 -2.18 -8.22
C GLN A 186 26.94 -1.24 -9.01
N THR A 187 27.03 -1.23 -10.35
CA THR A 187 26.13 -0.47 -11.21
C THR A 187 24.71 -0.99 -11.11
N GLY A 188 24.51 -2.32 -11.15
CA GLY A 188 23.20 -2.93 -10.96
C GLY A 188 22.59 -2.61 -9.60
N ILE A 189 23.40 -2.61 -8.53
CA ILE A 189 22.98 -2.19 -7.19
C ILE A 189 22.57 -0.70 -7.18
N SER A 190 23.34 0.16 -7.84
CA SER A 190 23.05 1.59 -7.96
C SER A 190 21.71 1.83 -8.66
N ASP A 191 21.47 1.17 -9.79
CA ASP A 191 20.24 1.30 -10.56
C ASP A 191 19.01 0.84 -9.77
N GLU A 192 19.12 -0.28 -9.05
CA GLU A 192 18.04 -0.76 -8.19
C GLU A 192 17.80 0.19 -7.01
N ALA A 193 18.86 0.68 -6.35
CA ALA A 193 18.75 1.67 -5.28
C ALA A 193 18.03 2.93 -5.76
N ASP A 194 18.41 3.48 -6.91
CA ASP A 194 17.79 4.67 -7.48
C ASP A 194 16.30 4.48 -7.80
N ALA A 195 15.90 3.29 -8.28
CA ALA A 195 14.50 2.98 -8.52
C ALA A 195 13.69 2.95 -7.20
N LEU A 196 14.25 2.37 -6.14
CA LEU A 196 13.62 2.34 -4.81
C LEU A 196 13.54 3.74 -4.18
N ILE A 197 14.62 4.53 -4.29
CA ILE A 197 14.68 5.92 -3.81
C ILE A 197 13.59 6.76 -4.48
N LYS A 198 13.45 6.68 -5.82
CA LYS A 198 12.39 7.41 -6.55
C LYS A 198 10.98 7.06 -6.06
N LYS A 199 10.71 5.78 -5.80
CA LYS A 199 9.42 5.32 -5.26
C LYS A 199 9.18 5.89 -3.86
N LEU A 200 10.20 5.89 -3.00
CA LEU A 200 10.12 6.45 -1.65
C LEU A 200 9.94 7.99 -1.67
N GLU A 201 10.63 8.71 -2.56
CA GLU A 201 10.47 10.16 -2.73
C GLU A 201 9.07 10.52 -3.21
N ALA A 202 8.51 9.76 -4.15
CA ALA A 202 7.13 9.94 -4.60
C ALA A 202 6.13 9.72 -3.47
N LEU A 203 6.37 8.74 -2.59
CA LEU A 203 5.56 8.50 -1.41
C LEU A 203 5.67 9.65 -0.40
N ASN A 204 6.88 10.11 -0.11
CA ASN A 204 7.13 11.22 0.82
C ASN A 204 6.47 12.55 0.36
N LYS A 205 6.30 12.76 -0.95
CA LYS A 205 5.59 13.95 -1.46
C LYS A 205 4.08 13.90 -1.23
N LYS A 206 3.51 12.70 -1.12
CA LYS A 206 2.06 12.50 -0.91
C LYS A 206 1.69 12.52 0.57
N LEU A 207 2.64 12.23 1.45
CA LEU A 207 2.40 12.07 2.88
C LEU A 207 2.92 13.27 3.68
N SER A 208 2.14 13.68 4.69
CA SER A 208 2.60 14.68 5.64
C SER A 208 3.61 14.07 6.60
N ARG A 209 4.79 14.67 6.69
CA ARG A 209 5.86 14.26 7.64
C ARG A 209 5.44 14.27 9.11
N TYR A 210 4.38 15.00 9.45
CA TYR A 210 3.85 15.09 10.82
C TYR A 210 2.93 13.93 11.17
N ILE A 211 2.39 13.27 10.15
CA ILE A 211 1.47 12.13 10.28
C ILE A 211 2.25 10.84 10.08
N GLU A 212 3.11 10.80 9.05
CA GLU A 212 3.89 9.63 8.69
C GLU A 212 5.38 10.03 8.48
N PRO A 213 6.24 9.88 9.51
CA PRO A 213 7.62 10.33 9.46
C PRO A 213 8.57 9.34 8.76
N ARG A 214 8.20 8.05 8.60
CA ARG A 214 9.10 7.00 8.07
C ARG A 214 9.73 7.38 6.72
N PRO A 215 8.99 7.86 5.70
CA PRO A 215 9.60 8.26 4.44
C PRO A 215 10.63 9.38 4.59
N SER A 216 10.33 10.40 5.41
CA SER A 216 11.23 11.53 5.62
C SER A 216 12.51 11.11 6.36
N LEU A 217 12.39 10.19 7.33
CA LEU A 217 13.53 9.65 8.08
C LEU A 217 14.42 8.79 7.17
N ALA A 218 13.83 7.94 6.34
CA ALA A 218 14.56 7.12 5.38
C ALA A 218 15.26 7.99 4.32
N ILE A 219 14.61 9.03 3.78
CA ILE A 219 15.22 9.97 2.84
C ILE A 219 16.42 10.69 3.44
N LYS A 220 16.40 10.99 4.75
CA LYS A 220 17.56 11.59 5.43
C LYS A 220 18.78 10.66 5.33
N ILE A 221 18.63 9.38 5.64
CA ILE A 221 19.71 8.39 5.52
C ILE A 221 20.15 8.21 4.06
N ILE A 222 19.20 8.24 3.12
CA ILE A 222 19.53 8.16 1.69
C ILE A 222 20.49 9.27 1.29
N ASN A 223 20.20 10.50 1.69
CA ASN A 223 20.97 11.67 1.30
C ASN A 223 22.32 11.77 2.03
N THR A 224 22.38 11.38 3.30
CA THR A 224 23.62 11.49 4.09
C THR A 224 24.57 10.33 3.82
N ASP A 225 24.04 9.11 3.68
CA ASP A 225 24.85 7.90 3.74
C ASP A 225 24.79 7.12 2.42
N LEU A 226 23.59 6.72 1.99
CA LEU A 226 23.45 5.75 0.90
C LEU A 226 23.93 6.29 -0.44
N LYS A 227 23.39 7.43 -0.87
CA LYS A 227 23.65 7.99 -2.20
C LYS A 227 25.10 8.39 -2.40
N PRO A 228 25.76 9.11 -1.46
CA PRO A 228 27.18 9.40 -1.58
C PRO A 228 28.05 8.13 -1.58
N ALA A 229 27.68 7.12 -0.80
CA ALA A 229 28.46 5.89 -0.69
C ALA A 229 28.37 5.04 -1.98
N ILE A 230 27.18 4.87 -2.57
CA ILE A 230 27.02 4.15 -3.85
C ILE A 230 27.76 4.86 -4.98
N GLN A 231 27.59 6.19 -5.10
CA GLN A 231 28.26 6.96 -6.15
C GLN A 231 29.78 6.92 -5.98
N GLY A 232 30.23 7.05 -4.74
CA GLY A 232 31.64 7.02 -4.40
C GLY A 232 32.27 5.64 -4.60
N SER A 233 31.55 4.53 -4.40
CA SER A 233 32.08 3.18 -4.62
C SER A 233 32.22 2.88 -6.11
N VAL A 234 31.25 3.26 -6.95
CA VAL A 234 31.36 3.14 -8.42
C VAL A 234 32.62 3.84 -8.93
N LYS A 235 32.83 5.09 -8.49
CA LYS A 235 34.02 5.85 -8.87
C LYS A 235 35.31 5.18 -8.41
N ASP A 236 35.37 4.72 -7.16
CA ASP A 236 36.57 4.06 -6.63
C ASP A 236 36.87 2.74 -7.38
N ILE A 237 35.85 1.98 -7.81
CA ILE A 237 36.04 0.77 -8.62
C ILE A 237 36.66 1.13 -9.98
N GLN A 238 36.15 2.19 -10.63
CA GLN A 238 36.68 2.68 -11.90
C GLN A 238 38.12 3.17 -11.78
N ASP A 239 38.48 3.74 -10.63
CA ASP A 239 39.84 4.20 -10.30
C ASP A 239 40.74 3.05 -9.78
N TYR A 240 40.32 1.79 -9.88
CA TYR A 240 41.00 0.59 -9.37
C TYR A 240 41.25 0.58 -7.85
N ASN A 241 40.56 1.45 -7.10
CA ASN A 241 40.69 1.61 -5.67
C ASN A 241 39.66 0.76 -4.90
N LEU A 242 39.75 -0.57 -5.09
CA LEU A 242 38.79 -1.50 -4.49
C LEU A 242 38.76 -1.47 -2.95
N SER A 243 39.86 -1.09 -2.29
CA SER A 243 39.89 -0.93 -0.83
C SER A 243 38.94 0.16 -0.35
N ASN A 244 38.98 1.34 -0.99
CA ASN A 244 38.06 2.43 -0.66
C ASN A 244 36.63 2.13 -1.14
N ALA A 245 36.49 1.47 -2.30
CA ALA A 245 35.18 1.00 -2.77
C ALA A 245 34.52 0.11 -1.72
N ALA A 246 35.22 -0.90 -1.20
CA ALA A 246 34.68 -1.82 -0.19
C ALA A 246 34.23 -1.10 1.10
N LEU A 247 34.93 -0.05 1.53
CA LEU A 247 34.51 0.76 2.69
C LEU A 247 33.19 1.49 2.42
N LYS A 248 33.02 2.06 1.23
CA LYS A 248 31.79 2.74 0.83
C LYS A 248 30.65 1.76 0.56
N GLU A 249 30.94 0.59 0.02
CA GLU A 249 29.98 -0.51 -0.11
C GLU A 249 29.48 -0.98 1.26
N ARG A 250 30.35 -1.02 2.28
CA ARG A 250 29.96 -1.28 3.67
C ARG A 250 29.01 -0.20 4.20
N THR A 251 29.31 1.07 3.96
CA THR A 251 28.43 2.19 4.35
C THR A 251 27.07 2.07 3.68
N SER A 252 27.05 1.77 2.37
CA SER A 252 25.83 1.54 1.60
C SER A 252 25.01 0.38 2.15
N TYR A 253 25.67 -0.75 2.45
CA TYR A 253 25.06 -1.92 3.07
C TYR A 253 24.36 -1.58 4.39
N ILE A 254 25.03 -0.85 5.28
CA ILE A 254 24.47 -0.44 6.57
C ILE A 254 23.30 0.53 6.38
N ALA A 255 23.47 1.51 5.48
CA ALA A 255 22.41 2.47 5.16
C ALA A 255 21.16 1.78 4.63
N MET A 256 21.28 0.81 3.72
CA MET A 256 20.16 0.02 3.22
C MET A 256 19.44 -0.76 4.33
N ILE A 257 20.15 -1.35 5.28
CA ILE A 257 19.55 -2.01 6.45
C ILE A 257 18.78 -0.99 7.30
N ASN A 258 19.37 0.18 7.56
CA ASN A 258 18.73 1.19 8.39
C ASN A 258 17.47 1.75 7.73
N ILE A 259 17.53 2.02 6.41
CA ILE A 259 16.35 2.40 5.61
C ILE A 259 15.30 1.31 5.68
N ALA A 260 15.69 0.05 5.44
CA ALA A 260 14.76 -1.07 5.52
C ALA A 260 14.10 -1.14 6.90
N ARG A 261 14.85 -0.98 8.00
CA ARG A 261 14.29 -0.97 9.36
C ARG A 261 13.33 0.20 9.65
N ILE A 262 13.59 1.38 9.08
CA ILE A 262 12.69 2.52 9.21
C ILE A 262 11.38 2.27 8.47
N LEU A 263 11.48 1.68 7.28
CA LEU A 263 10.32 1.38 6.44
C LEU A 263 9.63 0.09 6.84
N ALA A 264 10.30 -0.79 7.59
CA ALA A 264 9.85 -2.13 7.89
C ALA A 264 8.53 -2.07 8.66
N PRO A 265 7.46 -2.60 8.06
CA PRO A 265 6.36 -3.10 8.84
C PRO A 265 6.78 -4.46 9.42
N LYS A 266 6.57 -4.68 10.71
CA LYS A 266 6.84 -5.97 11.36
C LYS A 266 5.93 -7.08 10.73
N ARG A 267 6.46 -8.30 10.65
CA ARG A 267 5.96 -9.48 9.87
C ARG A 267 4.66 -10.08 10.47
N ASP A 268 3.80 -10.90 9.83
CA ASP A 268 4.02 -11.91 8.75
C ASP A 268 2.71 -12.43 8.05
N ASP A 269 1.67 -11.63 7.77
CA ASP A 269 0.35 -12.16 7.26
C ASP A 269 -0.12 -11.62 5.90
N GLU A 270 0.82 -11.42 4.97
CA GLU A 270 0.58 -10.66 3.73
C GLU A 270 -0.55 -11.21 2.84
N GLU A 271 -0.72 -12.52 2.71
CA GLU A 271 -1.76 -13.07 1.82
C GLU A 271 -3.17 -12.93 2.40
N VAL A 272 -3.33 -13.17 3.71
CA VAL A 272 -4.62 -12.98 4.41
C VAL A 272 -5.02 -11.51 4.32
N ILE A 273 -4.03 -10.64 4.48
CA ILE A 273 -4.14 -9.20 4.33
C ILE A 273 -4.54 -8.78 2.91
N ARG A 274 -3.94 -9.35 1.86
CA ARG A 274 -4.30 -9.06 0.47
C ARG A 274 -5.73 -9.49 0.18
N GLN A 275 -6.16 -10.62 0.73
CA GLN A 275 -7.55 -11.06 0.61
C GLN A 275 -8.52 -10.10 1.32
N ALA A 276 -8.20 -9.71 2.55
CA ALA A 276 -8.96 -8.70 3.29
C ALA A 276 -9.09 -7.38 2.49
N LEU A 277 -8.03 -6.94 1.81
CA LEU A 277 -8.06 -5.74 0.97
C LEU A 277 -8.97 -5.90 -0.26
N ARG A 278 -8.94 -7.07 -0.91
CA ARG A 278 -9.86 -7.39 -2.03
C ARG A 278 -11.31 -7.36 -1.57
N ASP A 279 -11.59 -7.89 -0.37
CA ASP A 279 -12.94 -7.92 0.20
C ASP A 279 -13.43 -6.51 0.58
N VAL A 280 -12.55 -5.63 1.06
CA VAL A 280 -12.84 -4.20 1.28
C VAL A 280 -13.10 -3.47 -0.04
N GLU A 281 -12.26 -3.68 -1.06
CA GLU A 281 -12.45 -3.10 -2.39
C GLU A 281 -13.79 -3.54 -3.02
N GLN A 282 -14.12 -4.82 -2.88
CA GLN A 282 -15.38 -5.37 -3.34
C GLN A 282 -16.56 -4.74 -2.59
N SER A 283 -16.44 -4.56 -1.27
CA SER A 283 -17.46 -3.88 -0.46
C SER A 283 -17.65 -2.41 -0.87
N ILE A 284 -16.59 -1.71 -1.29
CA ILE A 284 -16.69 -0.35 -1.85
C ILE A 284 -17.51 -0.36 -3.15
N LYS A 285 -17.24 -1.32 -4.06
CA LYS A 285 -17.98 -1.45 -5.33
C LYS A 285 -19.45 -1.75 -5.09
N GLU A 286 -19.75 -2.71 -4.21
CA GLU A 286 -21.12 -3.05 -3.83
C GLU A 286 -21.84 -1.86 -3.18
N GLN A 287 -21.15 -1.11 -2.32
CA GLN A 287 -21.72 0.07 -1.68
C GLN A 287 -22.00 1.19 -2.69
N GLN A 288 -21.15 1.36 -3.71
CA GLN A 288 -21.36 2.33 -4.79
C GLN A 288 -22.53 1.92 -5.69
N GLU A 289 -22.64 0.64 -6.06
CA GLU A 289 -23.76 0.11 -6.85
C GLU A 289 -25.08 0.30 -6.10
N ILE A 290 -25.11 -0.03 -4.80
CA ILE A 290 -26.28 0.22 -3.97
C ILE A 290 -26.61 1.72 -3.94
N LEU A 291 -25.62 2.61 -3.77
CA LEU A 291 -25.86 4.05 -3.76
C LEU A 291 -26.45 4.54 -5.09
N ASP A 292 -25.94 4.06 -6.22
CA ASP A 292 -26.42 4.43 -7.56
C ASP A 292 -27.86 3.94 -7.79
N ASP A 293 -28.17 2.70 -7.41
CA ASP A 293 -29.54 2.15 -7.39
C ASP A 293 -30.48 3.00 -6.51
N THR A 294 -29.96 3.48 -5.38
CA THR A 294 -30.73 4.30 -4.44
C THR A 294 -31.00 5.69 -5.05
N ASN A 295 -30.02 6.32 -5.70
CA ASN A 295 -30.19 7.61 -6.40
C ASN A 295 -31.21 7.52 -7.54
N ALA A 296 -31.23 6.41 -8.29
CA ALA A 296 -32.20 6.20 -9.36
C ALA A 296 -33.65 6.11 -8.84
N LEU A 297 -33.87 5.67 -7.59
CA LEU A 297 -35.19 5.67 -6.96
C LEU A 297 -35.67 7.09 -6.58
N ASP A 298 -34.75 7.96 -6.17
CA ASP A 298 -35.05 9.37 -5.85
C ASP A 298 -35.37 10.19 -7.13
N GLU A 299 -34.66 9.98 -8.24
CA GLU A 299 -34.90 10.69 -9.51
C GLU A 299 -36.25 10.34 -10.15
N VAL A 300 -36.69 9.07 -10.05
CA VAL A 300 -38.00 8.64 -10.54
C VAL A 300 -39.15 9.21 -9.69
N GLU A 301 -38.87 9.58 -8.44
CA GLU A 301 -39.83 10.25 -7.55
C GLU A 301 -39.94 11.77 -7.75
N ASN A 302 -38.96 12.40 -8.41
CA ASN A 302 -38.96 13.86 -8.60
C ASN A 302 -38.44 14.26 -10.01
N PRO A 303 -39.27 14.12 -11.06
CA PRO A 303 -38.84 14.37 -12.44
C PRO A 303 -38.67 15.85 -12.81
N ASN A 304 -38.78 16.79 -11.86
CA ASN A 304 -38.40 18.19 -12.05
C ASN A 304 -38.10 18.86 -10.69
N PRO A 305 -37.07 19.73 -10.59
CA PRO A 305 -36.73 20.49 -9.38
C PRO A 305 -37.79 21.54 -9.01
#